data_AF-A0A7W1K4H5-F1
#
_entry.id   AF-A0A7W1K4H5-F1
#
_cell.length_a   1.000
_cell.length_b   1.000
_cell.length_c   1.000
_cell.angle_alpha   90.00
_cell.angle_beta   90.00
_cell.angle_gamma   90.00
#
_symmetry.space_group_name_H-M   'P 1'
#
loop_
_entity.id
_entity.type
_entity.pdbx_description
1 polymer ?
#
loop_
_entity_poly.entity_id
_entity_poly.type
_entity_poly.pdbx_seq_one_letter_code
_entity_poly.pdbx_strand_id
1 'polypeptide(L)'
;PHAQADDLQVRFEQDFWLPDREAFAIALDREKRPVDAIASNMGHCLWAGIVADPDKAAAVARWLVSPELFTGWGIRTLATSMSRYSPLSYHNGSVWPHDTAICVAGLRRYGFIEEAHLVAGGLLPAADALEGRLPELFAGLTIDEMPVPVRYPTSCSPQAWASAAPLLVVRALLGFEPDVPHGRIDLDPSLPAGSTALRLTNMPLAGARVDIDVDGAGVEVSGLPGGLASFIH
;
A
#
# COMPACT_ATOMS: atom_id res chain seq x y z
N PRO A 1 -10.20 1.96 -26.67
CA PRO A 1 -9.25 1.87 -25.53
C PRO A 1 -9.95 1.55 -24.20
N HIS A 2 -11.03 2.25 -23.83
CA HIS A 2 -11.72 2.05 -22.55
C HIS A 2 -12.55 0.75 -22.46
N ALA A 3 -13.27 0.37 -23.52
CA ALA A 3 -14.15 -0.81 -23.49
C ALA A 3 -13.47 -2.15 -23.10
N GLN A 4 -12.19 -2.34 -23.42
CA GLN A 4 -11.44 -3.54 -23.00
C GLN A 4 -11.08 -3.52 -21.51
N ALA A 5 -10.82 -2.33 -20.95
CA ALA A 5 -10.55 -2.16 -19.53
C ALA A 5 -11.84 -2.34 -18.71
N ASP A 6 -12.95 -1.78 -19.20
CA ASP A 6 -14.26 -1.91 -18.56
C ASP A 6 -14.73 -3.37 -18.53
N ASP A 7 -14.60 -4.10 -19.65
CA ASP A 7 -14.89 -5.55 -19.71
C ASP A 7 -14.02 -6.36 -18.75
N LEU A 8 -12.72 -6.06 -18.68
CA LEU A 8 -11.80 -6.71 -17.76
C LEU A 8 -12.21 -6.46 -16.30
N GLN A 9 -12.63 -5.24 -15.96
CA GLN A 9 -13.07 -4.88 -14.62
C GLN A 9 -14.27 -5.71 -14.18
N VAL A 10 -15.30 -5.79 -15.04
CA VAL A 10 -16.51 -6.56 -14.79
C VAL A 10 -16.19 -8.05 -14.61
N ARG A 11 -15.39 -8.62 -15.52
CA ARG A 11 -15.04 -10.04 -15.48
C ARG A 11 -14.18 -10.39 -14.27
N PHE A 12 -13.23 -9.52 -13.92
CA PHE A 12 -12.40 -9.71 -12.72
C PHE A 12 -13.26 -9.81 -11.47
N GLU A 13 -14.18 -8.88 -11.27
CA GLU A 13 -15.05 -8.91 -10.11
C GLU A 13 -16.00 -10.10 -10.07
N GLN A 14 -16.44 -10.60 -11.24
CA GLN A 14 -17.28 -11.80 -11.32
C GLN A 14 -16.50 -13.07 -10.99
N ASP A 15 -15.29 -13.20 -11.55
CA ASP A 15 -14.53 -14.44 -11.49
C ASP A 15 -13.74 -14.59 -10.17
N PHE A 16 -13.31 -13.47 -9.55
CA PHE A 16 -12.41 -13.50 -8.39
C PHE A 16 -13.09 -13.14 -7.07
N TRP A 17 -14.31 -12.61 -7.05
CA TRP A 17 -14.98 -12.25 -5.80
C TRP A 17 -15.45 -13.49 -5.03
N LEU A 18 -15.11 -13.56 -3.76
CA LEU A 18 -15.52 -14.60 -2.82
C LEU A 18 -16.62 -14.03 -1.90
N PRO A 19 -17.91 -14.22 -2.21
CA PRO A 19 -18.99 -13.57 -1.47
C PRO A 19 -19.04 -13.97 0.00
N ASP A 20 -18.81 -15.25 0.31
CA ASP A 20 -18.83 -15.77 1.69
C ASP A 20 -17.66 -15.28 2.56
N ARG A 21 -16.61 -14.73 1.92
CA ARG A 21 -15.40 -14.22 2.59
C ARG A 21 -15.28 -12.71 2.53
N GLU A 22 -16.11 -12.05 1.73
CA GLU A 22 -15.99 -10.64 1.36
C GLU A 22 -14.55 -10.25 0.92
N ALA A 23 -13.94 -11.08 0.06
CA ALA A 23 -12.55 -10.89 -0.38
C ALA A 23 -12.37 -11.25 -1.86
N PHE A 24 -11.26 -10.82 -2.46
CA PHE A 24 -10.84 -11.30 -3.76
C PHE A 24 -9.92 -12.51 -3.62
N ALA A 25 -10.19 -13.55 -4.41
CA ALA A 25 -9.38 -14.75 -4.50
C ALA A 25 -7.95 -14.41 -4.96
N ILE A 26 -6.96 -15.06 -4.35
CA ILE A 26 -5.55 -14.90 -4.75
C ILE A 26 -5.28 -15.45 -6.16
N ALA A 27 -6.04 -16.47 -6.57
CA ALA A 27 -5.88 -17.14 -7.85
C ALA A 27 -7.16 -17.88 -8.24
N LEU A 28 -7.22 -18.28 -9.52
CA LEU A 28 -8.12 -19.31 -9.99
C LEU A 28 -7.30 -20.59 -10.23
N ASP A 29 -7.84 -21.74 -9.83
CA ASP A 29 -7.20 -23.03 -10.05
C ASP A 29 -7.27 -23.46 -11.54
N ARG A 30 -6.78 -24.66 -11.83
CA ARG A 30 -6.78 -25.24 -13.18
C ARG A 30 -8.19 -25.29 -13.81
N GLU A 31 -9.21 -25.52 -12.99
CA GLU A 31 -10.61 -25.60 -13.41
C GLU A 31 -11.33 -24.24 -13.34
N LYS A 32 -10.57 -23.14 -13.17
CA LYS A 32 -11.10 -21.76 -13.04
C LYS A 32 -11.95 -21.55 -11.79
N ARG A 33 -11.75 -22.36 -10.75
CA ARG A 33 -12.43 -22.15 -9.47
C ARG A 33 -11.60 -21.20 -8.60
N PRO A 34 -12.24 -20.24 -7.91
CA PRO A 34 -11.55 -19.36 -6.99
C PRO A 34 -10.85 -20.11 -5.87
N VAL A 35 -9.59 -19.76 -5.59
CA VAL A 35 -8.88 -20.19 -4.40
C VAL A 35 -9.34 -19.30 -3.23
N ASP A 36 -9.96 -19.90 -2.22
CA ASP A 36 -10.63 -19.21 -1.12
C ASP A 36 -9.67 -18.72 0.00
N ALA A 37 -8.37 -18.66 -0.30
CA ALA A 37 -7.36 -18.20 0.63
C ALA A 37 -7.38 -16.67 0.76
N ILE A 38 -7.39 -16.20 2.01
CA ILE A 38 -7.35 -14.78 2.34
C ILE A 38 -5.90 -14.30 2.43
N ALA A 39 -5.52 -13.40 1.52
CA ALA A 39 -4.15 -12.92 1.33
C ALA A 39 -4.10 -11.41 1.11
N SER A 40 -2.94 -10.79 1.33
CA SER A 40 -2.74 -9.34 1.21
C SER A 40 -2.89 -8.80 -0.21
N ASN A 41 -2.71 -9.64 -1.23
CA ASN A 41 -2.67 -9.22 -2.64
C ASN A 41 -4.00 -8.60 -3.12
N MET A 42 -5.12 -8.77 -2.41
CA MET A 42 -6.35 -8.01 -2.67
C MET A 42 -6.15 -6.49 -2.55
N GLY A 43 -5.17 -6.03 -1.76
CA GLY A 43 -4.79 -4.61 -1.73
C GLY A 43 -4.22 -4.11 -3.05
N HIS A 44 -3.67 -5.00 -3.88
CA HIS A 44 -3.22 -4.65 -5.24
C HIS A 44 -4.40 -4.37 -6.16
N CYS A 45 -5.56 -4.99 -5.91
CA CYS A 45 -6.80 -4.69 -6.64
C CYS A 45 -7.24 -3.25 -6.39
N LEU A 46 -7.14 -2.78 -5.14
CA LEU A 46 -7.34 -1.37 -4.82
C LEU A 46 -6.27 -0.52 -5.51
N TRP A 47 -4.98 -0.82 -5.36
CA TRP A 47 -3.93 -0.03 -5.98
C TRP A 47 -4.07 0.11 -7.51
N ALA A 48 -4.43 -0.98 -8.20
CA ALA A 48 -4.64 -0.99 -9.65
C ALA A 48 -5.92 -0.25 -10.07
N GLY A 49 -6.84 0.05 -9.15
CA GLY A 49 -8.11 0.69 -9.48
C GLY A 49 -9.12 -0.23 -10.16
N ILE A 50 -8.99 -1.56 -10.00
CA ILE A 50 -9.84 -2.53 -10.69
C ILE A 50 -11.16 -2.81 -9.95
N VAL A 51 -11.29 -2.44 -8.68
CA VAL A 51 -12.52 -2.66 -7.90
C VAL A 51 -13.52 -1.55 -8.23
N ALA A 52 -14.60 -1.90 -8.93
CA ALA A 52 -15.66 -0.96 -9.30
C ALA A 52 -16.66 -0.78 -8.16
N ASP A 53 -16.92 -1.85 -7.40
CA ASP A 53 -17.94 -1.88 -6.36
C ASP A 53 -17.40 -1.29 -5.03
N PRO A 54 -17.96 -0.17 -4.53
CA PRO A 54 -17.50 0.45 -3.29
C PRO A 54 -17.63 -0.47 -2.06
N ASP A 55 -18.63 -1.35 -2.01
CA ASP A 55 -18.83 -2.25 -0.87
C ASP A 55 -17.74 -3.33 -0.83
N LYS A 56 -17.34 -3.83 -2.01
CA LYS A 56 -16.19 -4.74 -2.13
C LYS A 56 -14.88 -4.05 -1.76
N ALA A 57 -14.70 -2.81 -2.18
CA ALA A 57 -13.52 -2.03 -1.81
C ALA A 57 -13.44 -1.81 -0.29
N ALA A 58 -14.56 -1.49 0.35
CA ALA A 58 -14.65 -1.35 1.80
C ALA A 58 -14.38 -2.69 2.53
N ALA A 59 -14.83 -3.81 1.98
CA ALA A 59 -14.53 -5.13 2.54
C ALA A 59 -13.04 -5.46 2.46
N VAL A 60 -12.38 -5.17 1.33
CA VAL A 60 -10.92 -5.30 1.20
C VAL A 60 -10.21 -4.42 2.22
N ALA A 61 -10.64 -3.16 2.40
CA ALA A 61 -10.04 -2.27 3.38
C ALA A 61 -10.11 -2.84 4.81
N ARG A 62 -11.27 -3.38 5.22
CA ARG A 62 -11.45 -4.07 6.50
C ARG A 62 -10.51 -5.26 6.66
N TRP A 63 -10.34 -6.07 5.61
CA TRP A 63 -9.41 -7.20 5.64
C TRP A 63 -7.97 -6.74 5.87
N LEU A 64 -7.50 -5.74 5.13
CA LEU A 64 -6.12 -5.26 5.18
C LEU A 64 -5.71 -4.74 6.56
N VAL A 65 -6.65 -4.23 7.35
CA VAL A 65 -6.42 -3.76 8.73
C VAL A 65 -6.89 -4.74 9.82
N SER A 66 -7.43 -5.89 9.43
CA SER A 66 -7.88 -6.91 10.38
C SER A 66 -6.70 -7.49 11.18
N PRO A 67 -6.91 -7.96 12.43
CA PRO A 67 -5.85 -8.60 13.21
C PRO A 67 -5.32 -9.90 12.57
N GLU A 68 -6.05 -10.48 11.61
CA GLU A 68 -5.61 -11.66 10.88
C GLU A 68 -4.53 -11.34 9.85
N LEU A 69 -4.57 -10.16 9.23
CA LEU A 69 -3.59 -9.73 8.24
C LEU A 69 -2.61 -8.69 8.78
N PHE A 70 -3.07 -7.67 9.51
CA PHE A 70 -2.23 -6.61 10.02
C PHE A 70 -1.53 -7.01 11.32
N THR A 71 -0.21 -6.84 11.36
CA THR A 71 0.62 -7.19 12.52
C THR A 71 0.88 -6.03 13.47
N GLY A 72 0.53 -4.80 13.08
CA GLY A 72 1.06 -3.58 13.68
C GLY A 72 2.36 -3.09 13.02
N TRP A 73 3.08 -3.95 12.30
CA TRP A 73 4.28 -3.59 11.51
C TRP A 73 4.03 -3.57 10.00
N GLY A 74 3.06 -4.34 9.53
CA GLY A 74 2.65 -4.42 8.13
C GLY A 74 1.65 -5.54 7.90
N ILE A 75 1.38 -5.86 6.64
CA ILE A 75 0.32 -6.81 6.26
C ILE A 75 0.96 -8.17 5.94
N ARG A 76 0.46 -9.22 6.58
CA ARG A 76 0.84 -10.61 6.32
C ARG A 76 0.40 -11.02 4.93
N THR A 77 1.23 -11.81 4.28
CA THR A 77 0.92 -12.43 2.97
C THR A 77 -0.27 -13.38 2.99
N LEU A 78 -0.61 -13.95 4.16
CA LEU A 78 -1.72 -14.86 4.34
C LEU A 78 -2.34 -14.66 5.73
N ALA A 79 -3.68 -14.66 5.80
CA ALA A 79 -4.40 -14.47 7.05
C ALA A 79 -4.14 -15.61 8.04
N THR A 80 -4.12 -15.29 9.34
CA THR A 80 -3.85 -16.26 10.42
C THR A 80 -4.87 -17.40 10.49
N SER A 81 -6.09 -17.19 9.97
CA SER A 81 -7.14 -18.22 9.88
C SER A 81 -6.92 -19.26 8.78
N MET A 82 -5.95 -19.05 7.87
CA MET A 82 -5.70 -19.96 6.75
C MET A 82 -4.83 -21.15 7.17
N SER A 83 -5.16 -22.34 6.68
CA SER A 83 -4.52 -23.61 7.07
C SER A 83 -3.00 -23.66 6.83
N ARG A 84 -2.49 -22.91 5.86
CA ARG A 84 -1.06 -22.85 5.53
C ARG A 84 -0.31 -21.71 6.23
N TYR A 85 -1.01 -20.94 7.07
CA TYR A 85 -0.40 -19.81 7.77
C TYR A 85 0.80 -20.25 8.61
N SER A 86 1.90 -19.53 8.46
CA SER A 86 3.06 -19.58 9.32
C SER A 86 3.78 -18.22 9.29
N PRO A 87 3.99 -17.57 10.45
CA PRO A 87 4.59 -16.24 10.51
C PRO A 87 6.04 -16.20 9.99
N LEU A 88 6.70 -17.37 9.91
CA LEU A 88 8.06 -17.53 9.39
C LEU A 88 8.06 -18.20 8.01
N SER A 89 6.93 -18.23 7.31
CA SER A 89 6.86 -18.70 5.93
C SER A 89 7.11 -17.57 4.94
N TYR A 90 7.87 -17.86 3.89
CA TYR A 90 8.22 -16.90 2.85
C TYR A 90 7.01 -16.26 2.16
N HIS A 91 5.92 -17.01 1.91
CA HIS A 91 4.70 -16.48 1.27
C HIS A 91 3.39 -16.79 2.01
N ASN A 92 3.43 -17.51 3.13
CA ASN A 92 2.23 -17.92 3.84
C ASN A 92 2.12 -17.29 5.23
N GLY A 93 2.52 -16.03 5.40
CA GLY A 93 2.32 -15.35 6.68
C GLY A 93 3.38 -14.33 7.05
N SER A 94 4.52 -14.29 6.37
CA SER A 94 5.47 -13.17 6.52
C SER A 94 4.90 -11.85 6.00
N VAL A 95 5.52 -10.75 6.42
CA VAL A 95 5.21 -9.40 5.96
C VAL A 95 6.26 -8.95 4.96
N TRP A 96 5.79 -8.45 3.81
CA TRP A 96 6.63 -7.90 2.78
C TRP A 96 6.45 -6.37 2.74
N PRO A 97 7.52 -5.57 2.93
CA PRO A 97 7.39 -4.11 2.98
C PRO A 97 6.79 -3.49 1.70
N HIS A 98 7.18 -4.00 0.54
CA HIS A 98 6.69 -3.52 -0.75
C HIS A 98 5.19 -3.82 -0.93
N ASP A 99 4.75 -5.01 -0.54
CA ASP A 99 3.34 -5.44 -0.60
C ASP A 99 2.48 -4.58 0.35
N THR A 100 2.99 -4.33 1.55
CA THR A 100 2.34 -3.42 2.52
C THR A 100 2.24 -2.00 1.95
N ALA A 101 3.28 -1.48 1.30
CA ALA A 101 3.24 -0.15 0.68
C ALA A 101 2.25 -0.06 -0.50
N ILE A 102 2.11 -1.13 -1.30
CA ILE A 102 1.08 -1.21 -2.35
C ILE A 102 -0.32 -1.16 -1.73
N CYS A 103 -0.54 -1.87 -0.62
CA CYS A 103 -1.81 -1.83 0.10
C CYS A 103 -2.12 -0.42 0.63
N VAL A 104 -1.15 0.29 1.19
CA VAL A 104 -1.31 1.70 1.60
C VAL A 104 -1.75 2.57 0.43
N ALA A 105 -1.07 2.46 -0.71
CA ALA A 105 -1.41 3.22 -1.91
C ALA A 105 -2.82 2.87 -2.44
N GLY A 106 -3.22 1.60 -2.37
CA GLY A 106 -4.56 1.14 -2.74
C GLY A 106 -5.66 1.69 -1.82
N LEU A 107 -5.45 1.60 -0.50
CA LEU A 107 -6.35 2.18 0.50
C LEU A 107 -6.53 3.69 0.24
N ARG A 108 -5.43 4.42 0.05
CA ARG A 108 -5.46 5.86 -0.23
C ARG A 108 -6.22 6.19 -1.51
N ARG A 109 -6.01 5.43 -2.58
CA ARG A 109 -6.69 5.61 -3.88
C ARG A 109 -8.22 5.54 -3.76
N TYR A 110 -8.73 4.73 -2.84
CA TYR A 110 -10.17 4.55 -2.62
C TYR A 110 -10.73 5.42 -1.48
N GLY A 111 -9.91 6.29 -0.88
CA GLY A 111 -10.34 7.18 0.19
C GLY A 111 -10.40 6.53 1.59
N PHE A 112 -9.83 5.35 1.78
CA PHE A 112 -9.70 4.69 3.09
C PHE A 112 -8.50 5.26 3.86
N ILE A 113 -8.62 6.53 4.26
CA ILE A 113 -7.52 7.33 4.82
C ILE A 113 -7.04 6.77 6.16
N GLU A 114 -7.97 6.47 7.06
CA GLU A 114 -7.65 5.97 8.40
C GLU A 114 -6.95 4.60 8.33
N GLU A 115 -7.42 3.72 7.45
CA GLU A 115 -6.79 2.42 7.19
C GLU A 115 -5.39 2.59 6.58
N ALA A 116 -5.24 3.51 5.62
CA ALA A 116 -3.94 3.81 5.01
C ALA A 116 -2.96 4.36 6.06
N HIS A 117 -3.42 5.24 6.94
CA HIS A 117 -2.63 5.80 8.05
C HIS A 117 -2.22 4.74 9.06
N LEU A 118 -3.13 3.84 9.43
CA LEU A 118 -2.83 2.75 10.35
C LEU A 118 -1.71 1.85 9.79
N VAL A 119 -1.83 1.45 8.53
CA VAL A 119 -0.82 0.57 7.89
C VAL A 119 0.51 1.31 7.68
N ALA A 120 0.48 2.57 7.22
CA ALA A 120 1.69 3.39 7.08
C ALA A 120 2.38 3.64 8.43
N GLY A 121 1.58 3.88 9.48
CA GLY A 121 2.03 4.06 10.86
C GLY A 121 2.64 2.81 11.49
N GLY A 122 2.40 1.62 10.93
CA GLY A 122 3.15 0.41 11.28
C GLY A 122 4.44 0.24 10.47
N LEU A 123 4.39 0.49 9.16
CA LEU A 123 5.51 0.24 8.26
C LEU A 123 6.67 1.22 8.44
N LEU A 124 6.41 2.50 8.71
CA LEU A 124 7.46 3.50 8.92
C LEU A 124 8.27 3.22 10.20
N PRO A 125 7.66 2.95 11.37
CA PRO A 125 8.40 2.47 12.54
C PRO A 125 9.13 1.14 12.31
N ALA A 126 8.57 0.22 11.51
CA ALA A 126 9.28 -1.00 11.14
C ALA A 126 10.58 -0.70 10.38
N ALA A 127 10.56 0.28 9.48
CA ALA A 127 11.75 0.72 8.75
C ALA A 127 12.81 1.30 9.69
N ASP A 128 12.40 2.12 10.67
CA ASP A 128 13.31 2.69 11.69
C ASP A 128 13.93 1.59 12.58
N ALA A 129 13.11 0.66 13.09
CA ALA A 129 13.56 -0.49 13.87
C ALA A 129 14.53 -1.41 13.08
N LEU A 130 14.49 -1.33 11.76
CA LEU A 130 15.37 -2.04 10.84
C LEU A 130 16.47 -1.13 10.24
N GLU A 131 16.80 -0.03 10.93
CA GLU A 131 17.91 0.88 10.62
C GLU A 131 17.79 1.51 9.21
N GLY A 132 16.56 1.76 8.76
CA GLY A 132 16.25 2.26 7.42
C GLY A 132 16.48 1.25 6.30
N ARG A 133 16.75 -0.03 6.62
CA ARG A 133 17.10 -1.09 5.66
C ARG A 133 16.03 -2.18 5.62
N LEU A 134 14.83 -1.79 5.19
CA LEU A 134 13.72 -2.74 5.01
C LEU A 134 14.19 -3.97 4.19
N PRO A 135 14.05 -5.19 4.75
CA PRO A 135 14.43 -6.42 4.07
C PRO A 135 13.39 -6.77 3.01
N GLU A 136 13.67 -7.80 2.24
CA GLU A 136 12.68 -8.43 1.36
C GLU A 136 11.37 -8.77 2.09
N LEU A 137 11.50 -9.41 3.25
CA LEU A 137 10.42 -9.80 4.15
C LEU A 137 10.90 -9.89 5.60
N PHE A 138 9.98 -9.80 6.54
CA PHE A 138 10.18 -10.10 7.96
C PHE A 138 9.02 -10.94 8.50
N ALA A 139 9.17 -11.47 9.71
CA ALA A 139 8.19 -12.40 10.28
C ALA A 139 6.81 -11.75 10.48
N GLY A 140 5.75 -12.52 10.28
CA GLY A 140 4.36 -12.13 10.53
C GLY A 140 3.93 -12.07 12.00
N LEU A 141 4.86 -11.82 12.91
CA LEU A 141 4.57 -11.67 14.34
C LEU A 141 3.99 -10.29 14.61
N THR A 142 3.04 -10.20 15.54
CA THR A 142 2.45 -8.92 15.94
C THR A 142 3.43 -8.08 16.76
N ILE A 143 3.14 -6.78 16.85
CA ILE A 143 3.84 -5.86 17.75
C ILE A 143 3.76 -6.28 19.23
N ASP A 144 2.66 -6.95 19.62
CA ASP A 144 2.48 -7.49 20.98
C ASP A 144 3.29 -8.77 21.23
N GLU A 145 3.49 -9.60 20.19
CA GLU A 145 4.31 -10.80 20.25
C GLU A 145 5.81 -10.47 20.25
N MET A 146 6.23 -9.46 19.48
CA MET A 146 7.60 -8.97 19.45
C MET A 146 7.63 -7.45 19.22
N PRO A 147 8.28 -6.68 20.12
CA PRO A 147 8.33 -5.22 20.03
C PRO A 147 9.27 -4.70 18.93
N VAL A 148 9.83 -5.60 18.10
CA VAL A 148 10.65 -5.28 16.94
C VAL A 148 10.33 -6.26 15.79
N PRO A 149 10.38 -5.81 14.51
CA PRO A 149 10.22 -6.73 13.39
C PRO A 149 11.31 -7.81 13.36
N VAL A 150 10.91 -9.08 13.45
CA VAL A 150 11.86 -10.20 13.44
C VAL A 150 12.34 -10.47 12.02
N ARG A 151 13.65 -10.34 11.80
CA ARG A 151 14.27 -10.60 10.50
C ARG A 151 14.08 -12.06 10.07
N TYR A 152 13.75 -12.27 8.81
CA TYR A 152 13.65 -13.61 8.24
C TYR A 152 15.06 -14.21 8.06
N PRO A 153 15.34 -15.45 8.51
CA PRO A 153 16.64 -16.07 8.32
C PRO A 153 16.82 -16.30 6.82
N THR A 154 17.76 -15.58 6.19
CA THR A 154 18.08 -15.54 4.73
C THR A 154 17.47 -14.41 3.88
N SER A 155 16.81 -13.40 4.45
CA SER A 155 16.36 -12.24 3.65
C SER A 155 17.53 -11.35 3.18
N CYS A 156 17.50 -10.85 1.95
CA CYS A 156 18.38 -9.76 1.52
C CYS A 156 18.00 -8.44 2.22
N SER A 157 19.00 -7.68 2.69
CA SER A 157 18.79 -6.36 3.32
C SER A 157 19.87 -5.33 2.94
N PRO A 158 19.50 -4.23 2.25
CA PRO A 158 18.18 -3.96 1.67
C PRO A 158 17.93 -4.85 0.45
N GLN A 159 16.66 -5.14 0.17
CA GLN A 159 16.24 -5.73 -1.10
C GLN A 159 15.69 -4.64 -2.02
N ALA A 160 15.91 -4.78 -3.34
CA ALA A 160 15.65 -3.72 -4.30
C ALA A 160 14.18 -3.29 -4.38
N TRP A 161 13.22 -4.20 -4.25
CA TRP A 161 11.79 -3.87 -4.24
C TRP A 161 11.35 -3.23 -2.92
N ALA A 162 11.91 -3.69 -1.79
CA ALA A 162 11.64 -3.11 -0.47
C ALA A 162 12.16 -1.67 -0.34
N SER A 163 13.19 -1.28 -1.10
CA SER A 163 13.77 0.07 -1.07
C SER A 163 12.85 1.15 -1.64
N ALA A 164 11.91 0.79 -2.51
CA ALA A 164 10.90 1.71 -3.04
C ALA A 164 9.69 1.87 -2.11
N ALA A 165 9.52 0.99 -1.12
CA ALA A 165 8.34 0.97 -0.25
C ALA A 165 8.14 2.29 0.52
N PRO A 166 9.15 2.89 1.16
CA PRO A 166 8.98 4.18 1.84
C PRO A 166 8.59 5.30 0.88
N LEU A 167 9.14 5.31 -0.35
CA LEU A 167 8.83 6.33 -1.35
C LEU A 167 7.38 6.24 -1.83
N LEU A 168 6.86 5.01 -2.00
CA LEU A 168 5.46 4.80 -2.36
C LEU A 168 4.52 5.22 -1.22
N VAL A 169 4.86 4.92 0.03
CA VAL A 169 4.10 5.39 1.20
C VAL A 169 4.08 6.91 1.25
N VAL A 170 5.22 7.57 1.09
CA VAL A 170 5.30 9.04 1.06
C VAL A 170 4.45 9.61 -0.06
N ARG A 171 4.52 9.06 -1.28
CA ARG A 171 3.66 9.49 -2.40
C ARG A 171 2.18 9.36 -2.05
N ALA A 172 1.78 8.24 -1.44
CA ALA A 172 0.39 8.00 -1.05
C ALA A 172 -0.07 9.01 0.03
N LEU A 173 0.74 9.24 1.07
CA LEU A 173 0.41 10.21 2.11
C LEU A 173 0.30 11.64 1.58
N LEU A 174 1.08 12.00 0.56
CA LEU A 174 0.99 13.29 -0.12
C LEU A 174 -0.20 13.41 -1.09
N GLY A 175 -0.83 12.29 -1.46
CA GLY A 175 -1.79 12.27 -2.58
C GLY A 175 -1.17 12.80 -3.88
N PHE A 176 0.13 12.58 -4.09
CA PHE A 176 0.89 13.21 -5.17
C PHE A 176 0.65 12.52 -6.52
N GLU A 177 -0.09 13.20 -7.40
CA GLU A 177 -0.48 12.73 -8.73
C GLU A 177 -0.07 13.75 -9.81
N PRO A 178 1.11 13.58 -10.43
CA PRO A 178 1.56 14.45 -11.51
C PRO A 178 0.96 14.05 -12.87
N ASP A 179 0.27 14.99 -13.52
CA ASP A 179 -0.18 14.93 -14.90
C ASP A 179 0.60 15.97 -15.74
N VAL A 180 1.87 15.62 -15.99
CA VAL A 180 2.80 16.49 -16.73
C VAL A 180 2.28 16.88 -18.12
N PRO A 181 1.71 15.96 -18.94
CA PRO A 181 1.15 16.32 -20.25
C PRO A 181 0.06 17.39 -20.19
N HIS A 182 -0.74 17.43 -19.12
CA HIS A 182 -1.79 18.45 -18.93
C HIS A 182 -1.36 19.62 -18.04
N GLY A 183 -0.08 19.71 -17.68
CA GLY A 183 0.42 20.84 -16.90
C GLY A 183 -0.08 20.86 -15.46
N ARG A 184 -0.42 19.70 -14.88
CA ARG A 184 -1.09 19.61 -13.58
C ARG A 184 -0.34 18.71 -12.61
N ILE A 185 -0.36 19.08 -11.34
CA ILE A 185 0.06 18.26 -10.21
C ILE A 185 -1.03 18.35 -9.15
N ASP A 186 -1.62 17.22 -8.81
CA ASP A 186 -2.55 17.15 -7.68
C ASP A 186 -1.82 16.70 -6.42
N LEU A 187 -2.20 17.32 -5.31
CA LEU A 187 -1.77 17.01 -3.96
C LEU A 187 -3.01 16.97 -3.06
N ASP A 188 -3.09 15.95 -2.24
CA ASP A 188 -4.10 15.79 -1.19
C ASP A 188 -3.36 15.24 0.04
N PRO A 189 -2.57 16.06 0.75
CA PRO A 189 -1.73 15.55 1.82
C PRO A 189 -2.54 15.20 3.06
N SER A 190 -2.39 13.97 3.51
CA SER A 190 -3.00 13.47 4.75
C SER A 190 -1.97 12.63 5.49
N LEU A 191 -1.50 13.15 6.63
CA LEU A 191 -0.42 12.53 7.42
C LEU A 191 -0.98 11.74 8.61
N PRO A 192 -0.37 10.59 8.98
CA PRO A 192 -0.79 9.83 10.15
C PRO A 192 -0.59 10.62 11.45
N ALA A 193 -1.43 10.35 12.43
CA ALA A 193 -1.34 10.96 13.76
C ALA A 193 0.08 10.86 14.35
N GLY A 194 0.58 11.97 14.91
CA GLY A 194 1.94 12.07 15.45
C GLY A 194 2.98 12.58 14.45
N SER A 195 2.66 12.64 13.15
CA SER A 195 3.49 13.33 12.16
C SER A 195 3.19 14.83 12.19
N THR A 196 4.22 15.66 12.34
CA THR A 196 4.07 17.13 12.40
C THR A 196 4.40 17.82 11.09
N ALA A 197 5.27 17.22 10.28
CA ALA A 197 5.65 17.71 8.97
C ALA A 197 6.20 16.57 8.09
N LEU A 198 6.06 16.73 6.78
CA LEU A 198 6.70 15.88 5.77
C LEU A 198 7.32 16.79 4.70
N ARG A 199 8.59 16.54 4.38
CA ARG A 199 9.31 17.28 3.36
C ARG A 199 9.92 16.34 2.35
N LEU A 200 9.60 16.56 1.07
CA LEU A 200 10.24 15.92 -0.06
C LEU A 200 11.06 16.97 -0.82
N THR A 201 12.38 16.81 -0.89
CA THR A 201 13.26 17.77 -1.57
C THR A 201 13.94 17.17 -2.80
N ASN A 202 14.36 18.04 -3.71
CA ASN A 202 15.16 17.73 -4.89
C ASN A 202 14.52 16.66 -5.78
N MET A 203 13.18 16.63 -5.84
CA MET A 203 12.45 15.65 -6.65
C MET A 203 12.58 16.00 -8.13
N PRO A 204 13.09 15.10 -8.98
CA PRO A 204 13.13 15.32 -10.43
C PRO A 204 11.71 15.25 -11.01
N LEU A 205 11.25 16.35 -11.61
CA LEU A 205 9.95 16.39 -12.29
C LEU A 205 10.01 17.32 -13.53
N ALA A 206 9.64 16.79 -14.69
CA ALA A 206 9.56 17.53 -15.96
C ALA A 206 10.81 18.42 -16.26
N GLY A 207 12.01 17.90 -15.99
CA GLY A 207 13.27 18.62 -16.23
C GLY A 207 13.69 19.60 -15.14
N ALA A 208 12.90 19.76 -14.06
CA ALA A 208 13.19 20.62 -12.92
C ALA A 208 13.51 19.81 -11.64
N ARG A 209 13.68 20.54 -10.53
CA ARG A 209 13.78 20.04 -9.17
C ARG A 209 12.70 20.70 -8.33
N VAL A 210 11.81 19.87 -7.79
CA VAL A 210 10.62 20.31 -7.04
C VAL A 210 10.78 19.89 -5.59
N ASP A 211 10.42 20.81 -4.70
CA ASP A 211 10.31 20.54 -3.27
C ASP A 211 8.83 20.65 -2.86
N ILE A 212 8.40 19.74 -1.99
CA ILE A 212 7.07 19.71 -1.40
C ILE A 212 7.24 19.70 0.12
N ASP A 213 6.68 20.71 0.77
CA ASP A 213 6.69 20.92 2.20
C ASP A 213 5.24 20.83 2.70
N VAL A 214 4.97 19.91 3.64
CA VAL A 214 3.66 19.74 4.30
C VAL A 214 3.86 19.85 5.78
N ASP A 215 3.15 20.77 6.43
CA ASP A 215 3.17 20.95 7.88
C ASP A 215 1.81 21.46 8.41
N GLY A 216 1.76 21.83 9.69
CA GLY A 216 0.55 22.37 10.32
C GLY A 216 0.07 23.74 9.77
N ALA A 217 0.86 24.41 8.92
CA ALA A 217 0.49 25.66 8.27
C ALA A 217 -0.08 25.46 6.86
N GLY A 218 0.15 24.30 6.24
CA GLY A 218 -0.41 23.93 4.95
C GLY A 218 0.57 23.18 4.06
N VAL A 219 0.40 23.34 2.75
CA VAL A 219 1.20 22.68 1.71
C VAL A 219 1.88 23.74 0.87
N GLU A 220 3.21 23.70 0.79
CA GLU A 220 4.01 24.54 -0.08
C GLU A 220 4.70 23.69 -1.15
N VAL A 221 4.63 24.15 -2.40
CA VAL A 221 5.30 23.52 -3.54
C VAL A 221 6.20 24.54 -4.20
N SER A 222 7.49 24.23 -4.32
CA SER A 222 8.48 25.14 -4.90
C SER A 222 9.30 24.45 -6.00
N GLY A 223 9.89 25.24 -6.90
CA GLY A 223 10.72 24.72 -8.00
C GLY A 223 9.95 24.12 -9.19
N LEU A 224 8.63 24.36 -9.29
CA LEU A 224 7.84 23.92 -10.44
C LEU A 224 8.35 24.57 -11.74
N PRO A 225 8.54 23.78 -12.82
CA PRO A 225 8.87 24.35 -14.13
C PRO A 225 7.67 25.10 -14.71
N GLY A 226 7.96 26.06 -15.60
CA GLY A 226 6.92 26.79 -16.31
C GLY A 226 5.97 25.84 -17.06
N GLY A 227 4.66 26.07 -16.91
CA GLY A 227 3.62 25.24 -17.51
C GLY A 227 3.08 24.12 -16.61
N LEU A 228 3.65 23.89 -15.43
CA LEU A 228 3.03 23.06 -14.39
C LEU A 228 2.40 23.93 -13.29
N ALA A 229 1.18 23.59 -12.89
CA ALA A 229 0.49 24.16 -11.74
C ALA A 229 0.16 23.06 -10.72
N SER A 230 0.33 23.37 -9.43
CA SER A 230 -0.10 22.52 -8.33
C SER A 230 -1.52 22.85 -7.87
N PHE A 231 -2.27 21.81 -7.51
CA PHE A 231 -3.62 21.88 -6.97
C PHE A 231 -3.64 21.10 -5.66
N ILE A 232 -4.00 21.77 -4.58
CA ILE A 232 -4.09 21.20 -3.22
C ILE A 232 -5.57 21.01 -2.91
N HIS A 233 -5.97 19.80 -2.56
CA HIS A 233 -7.35 19.42 -2.23
C HIS A 233 -7.55 19.24 -0.72
#